data_AF-A0A7Y3FXV4-F1
#
_entry.id   AF-A0A7Y3FXV4-F1
#
_cell.length_a   1.000
_cell.length_b   1.000
_cell.length_c   1.000
_cell.angle_alpha   90.00
_cell.angle_beta   90.00
_cell.angle_gamma   90.00
#
_symmetry.space_group_name_H-M   'P 1'
#
loop_
_entity.id
_entity.type
_entity.pdbx_description
1 polymer ?
#
loop_
_entity_poly.entity_id
_entity_poly.type
_entity_poly.pdbx_seq_one_letter_code
_entity_poly.pdbx_strand_id
1 'polypeptide(L)'
;MKTAFKKIAEMMHHSCPEECFAVEFWDGDTISFGENPRVTLRLRNENCVKKIIRGGYCGFGESYMAKAIEIKGDLLKLFHMGFS
;
A
#
# COMPACT_ATOMS: atom_id res chain seq x y z
N MET A 1 -4.15 13.41 3.87
CA MET A 1 -4.52 12.05 3.40
C MET A 1 -3.34 11.11 3.32
N LYS A 2 -2.20 11.54 2.76
CA LYS A 2 -0.96 10.75 2.87
C LYS A 2 -0.66 10.31 4.29
N THR A 3 -0.72 11.22 5.26
CA THR A 3 -0.50 10.90 6.69
C THR A 3 -1.40 9.79 7.20
N ALA A 4 -2.68 9.74 6.78
CA ALA A 4 -3.59 8.66 7.16
C ALA A 4 -3.19 7.33 6.51
N PHE A 5 -2.79 7.36 5.24
CA PHE A 5 -2.28 6.17 4.55
C PHE A 5 -0.93 5.69 5.12
N LYS A 6 -0.03 6.61 5.48
CA LYS A 6 1.24 6.31 6.16
C LYS A 6 0.97 5.59 7.48
N LYS A 7 0.01 6.06 8.28
CA LYS A 7 -0.43 5.38 9.51
C LYS A 7 -0.96 3.97 9.26
N ILE A 8 -1.74 3.75 8.20
CA ILE A 8 -2.20 2.40 7.83
C ILE A 8 -0.99 1.52 7.48
N ALA A 9 -0.05 2.04 6.68
CA ALA A 9 1.16 1.30 6.32
C ALA A 9 2.05 1.00 7.54
N GLU A 10 2.17 1.95 8.49
CA GLU A 10 2.86 1.74 9.76
C GLU A 10 2.18 0.66 10.60
N MET A 11 0.84 0.64 10.64
CA MET A 11 0.09 -0.42 11.33
C MET A 11 0.31 -1.79 10.68
N MET A 12 0.30 -1.87 9.34
CA MET A 12 0.59 -3.11 8.62
C MET A 12 2.00 -3.64 8.94
N HIS A 13 3.00 -2.75 8.97
CA HIS A 13 4.35 -3.13 9.35
C HIS A 13 4.45 -3.54 10.83
N HIS A 14 3.71 -2.89 11.73
CA HIS A 14 3.68 -3.27 13.13
C HIS A 14 3.08 -4.67 13.36
N SER A 15 2.03 -5.04 12.60
CA SER A 15 1.46 -6.39 12.63
C SER A 15 2.40 -7.44 12.03
N CYS A 16 3.21 -7.07 11.04
CA CYS A 16 4.11 -7.98 10.35
C CYS A 16 5.50 -7.33 10.13
N PRO A 17 6.34 -7.25 11.19
CA PRO A 17 7.62 -6.51 11.14
C PRO A 17 8.67 -7.19 10.25
N GLU A 18 8.51 -8.48 9.96
CA GLU A 18 9.45 -9.25 9.13
C GLU A 18 9.30 -8.98 7.63
N GLU A 19 8.14 -8.46 7.19
CA GLU A 19 7.89 -8.21 5.78
C GLU A 19 8.37 -6.81 5.37
N CYS A 20 9.12 -6.79 4.27
CA CYS A 20 9.72 -5.57 3.72
C CYS A 20 8.92 -5.09 2.50
N PHE A 21 8.37 -3.88 2.56
CA PHE A 21 7.58 -3.30 1.48
C PHE A 21 7.75 -1.78 1.38
N ALA A 22 7.41 -1.24 0.21
CA ALA A 22 7.42 0.19 -0.03
C ALA A 22 6.09 0.68 -0.60
N VAL A 23 5.78 1.95 -0.36
CA VAL A 23 4.64 2.65 -0.96
C VAL A 23 5.15 3.90 -1.68
N GLU A 24 4.96 3.93 -3.00
CA GLU A 24 5.26 5.08 -3.86
C GLU A 24 3.98 5.91 -4.06
N PHE A 25 3.98 7.18 -3.65
CA PHE A 25 2.87 8.11 -3.85
C PHE A 25 2.93 8.79 -5.23
N TRP A 26 1.82 9.38 -5.65
CA TRP A 26 1.64 9.98 -6.99
C TRP A 26 2.56 11.17 -7.30
N ASP A 27 3.14 11.79 -6.27
CA ASP A 27 4.08 12.90 -6.38
C ASP A 27 5.54 12.46 -6.22
N GLY A 28 5.80 11.15 -6.14
CA GLY A 28 7.15 10.58 -5.98
C GLY A 28 7.60 10.39 -4.54
N ASP A 29 6.85 10.86 -3.52
CA ASP A 29 7.12 10.55 -2.12
C ASP A 29 7.08 9.03 -1.92
N THR A 30 8.04 8.48 -1.19
CA THR A 30 8.14 7.05 -0.97
C THR A 30 8.36 6.77 0.51
N ILE A 31 7.62 5.81 1.05
CA ILE A 31 7.90 5.23 2.36
C ILE A 31 8.33 3.78 2.17
N SER A 32 9.30 3.34 2.94
CA SER A 32 9.82 1.97 2.89
C SER A 32 9.90 1.42 4.30
N PHE A 33 9.51 0.16 4.46
CA PHE A 33 9.57 -0.60 5.69
C PHE A 33 10.49 -1.81 5.48
N GLY A 34 11.44 -1.99 6.40
CA GLY A 34 12.51 -2.99 6.30
C GLY A 34 13.62 -2.65 5.29
N GLU A 35 14.63 -3.52 5.20
CA GLU A 35 15.72 -3.41 4.24
C GLU A 35 15.39 -4.19 2.96
N ASN A 36 15.50 -3.56 1.79
CA ASN A 36 15.19 -4.13 0.47
C ASN A 36 13.73 -4.60 0.30
N PRO A 37 12.79 -3.66 0.04
CA PRO A 37 11.38 -4.01 -0.13
C PRO A 37 11.18 -4.93 -1.33
N ARG A 38 10.63 -6.12 -1.09
CA ARG A 38 10.33 -7.11 -2.15
C ARG A 38 9.00 -6.81 -2.86
N VAL A 39 8.21 -5.93 -2.28
CA VAL A 39 6.92 -5.48 -2.82
C VAL A 39 6.87 -3.96 -2.78
N THR A 40 6.39 -3.36 -3.86
CA THR A 40 6.14 -1.92 -3.94
C THR A 40 4.72 -1.67 -4.41
N LEU A 41 3.93 -0.99 -3.57
CA LEU A 41 2.62 -0.48 -3.92
C LEU A 41 2.74 0.95 -4.44
N ARG A 42 2.46 1.14 -5.72
CA ARG A 42 2.47 2.46 -6.36
C ARG A 42 1.05 3.01 -6.48
N LEU A 43 0.83 4.17 -5.88
CA LEU A 43 -0.43 4.91 -5.88
C LEU A 43 -0.36 6.00 -6.96
N ARG A 44 -1.05 5.82 -8.09
CA ARG A 44 -0.90 6.71 -9.26
C ARG A 44 -1.64 8.04 -9.13
N ASN A 45 -2.60 8.16 -8.23
CA ASN A 45 -3.34 9.40 -7.99
C ASN A 45 -3.86 9.48 -6.56
N GLU A 46 -4.23 10.69 -6.12
CA GLU A 46 -4.79 10.90 -4.78
C GLU A 46 -6.13 10.19 -4.55
N ASN A 47 -6.93 10.03 -5.61
CA ASN A 47 -8.28 9.47 -5.50
C ASN A 47 -8.26 7.99 -5.08
N CYS A 48 -7.28 7.20 -5.51
CA CYS A 48 -7.16 5.81 -5.08
C CYS A 48 -6.92 5.71 -3.56
N VAL A 49 -6.14 6.62 -2.97
CA VAL A 49 -5.94 6.65 -1.51
C VAL A 49 -7.24 6.96 -0.77
N LYS A 50 -8.04 7.91 -1.26
CA LYS A 50 -9.38 8.18 -0.72
C LYS A 50 -10.26 6.94 -0.75
N LYS A 51 -10.25 6.22 -1.87
CA LYS A 51 -11.01 4.97 -2.02
C LYS A 51 -10.53 3.88 -1.07
N ILE A 52 -9.22 3.66 -0.97
CA ILE A 52 -8.66 2.63 -0.08
C ILE A 52 -8.97 2.93 1.39
N ILE A 53 -8.80 4.19 1.83
CA ILE A 53 -9.09 4.56 3.22
C ILE A 53 -10.57 4.38 3.56
N ARG A 54 -11.49 4.75 2.64
CA ARG A 54 -12.94 4.68 2.88
C ARG A 54 -13.53 3.28 2.68
N GLY A 55 -13.05 2.57 1.68
CA GLY A 55 -13.61 1.30 1.23
C GLY A 55 -12.79 0.07 1.63
N GLY A 56 -11.67 0.26 2.33
CA GLY A 56 -10.75 -0.82 2.73
C GLY A 56 -10.38 -1.70 1.54
N TYR A 57 -10.61 -3.01 1.68
CA TYR A 57 -10.39 -4.01 0.64
C TYR A 57 -11.16 -3.76 -0.66
N CYS A 58 -12.43 -3.34 -0.59
CA CYS A 58 -13.20 -3.03 -1.78
C CYS A 58 -12.59 -1.82 -2.51
N GLY A 59 -12.23 -0.78 -1.76
CA GLY A 59 -11.56 0.40 -2.31
C GLY A 59 -10.21 0.09 -2.96
N PHE A 60 -9.47 -0.86 -2.38
CA PHE A 60 -8.23 -1.38 -2.95
C PHE A 60 -8.47 -2.16 -4.25
N GLY A 61 -9.39 -3.13 -4.24
CA GLY A 61 -9.72 -3.94 -5.41
C GLY A 61 -10.22 -3.09 -6.59
N GLU A 62 -11.13 -2.15 -6.35
CA GLU A 62 -11.58 -1.20 -7.37
C GLU A 62 -10.42 -0.36 -7.93
N SER A 63 -9.53 0.12 -7.06
CA SER A 63 -8.39 0.93 -7.48
C SER A 63 -7.39 0.13 -8.30
N TYR A 64 -7.23 -1.16 -7.98
CA TYR A 64 -6.41 -2.10 -8.75
C TYR A 64 -6.99 -2.32 -10.15
N MET A 65 -8.29 -2.64 -10.22
CA MET A 65 -9.00 -2.85 -11.49
C MET A 65 -8.98 -1.60 -12.38
N ALA A 66 -9.09 -0.41 -11.77
CA ALA A 66 -9.01 0.86 -12.47
C ALA A 66 -7.58 1.27 -12.89
N LYS A 67 -6.57 0.43 -12.62
CA LYS A 67 -5.13 0.72 -12.83
C LYS A 67 -4.68 2.00 -12.11
N ALA A 68 -5.37 2.39 -11.04
CA ALA A 68 -5.03 3.54 -10.21
C ALA A 68 -3.99 3.18 -9.14
N ILE A 69 -3.83 1.88 -8.84
CA ILE A 69 -2.70 1.33 -8.11
C ILE A 69 -1.97 0.29 -8.97
N GLU A 70 -0.67 0.17 -8.74
CA GLU A 70 0.20 -0.81 -9.36
C GLU A 70 1.02 -1.50 -8.29
N ILE A 71 1.24 -2.80 -8.45
CA ILE A 71 1.96 -3.61 -7.47
C ILE A 71 3.13 -4.24 -8.21
N LYS A 72 4.34 -3.90 -7.75
CA LYS A 72 5.58 -4.50 -8.25
C LYS A 72 6.03 -5.54 -7.22
N GLY A 73 6.33 -6.76 -7.67
CA GLY A 73 6.72 -7.86 -6.80
C GLY A 73 5.56 -8.78 -6.44
N ASP A 74 5.64 -9.41 -5.26
CA ASP A 74 4.72 -10.45 -4.83
C ASP A 74 3.43 -9.88 -4.20
N LEU A 75 2.34 -9.96 -4.94
CA LEU A 75 1.01 -9.54 -4.50
C LEU A 75 0.49 -10.33 -3.28
N LEU A 76 0.79 -11.63 -3.19
CA LEU A 76 0.29 -12.47 -2.11
C LEU A 76 0.91 -12.06 -0.78
N LYS A 77 2.20 -11.69 -0.79
CA LYS A 77 2.87 -11.10 0.39
C LYS A 77 2.20 -9.82 0.86
N LEU A 78 1.76 -8.96 -0.07
CA LEU A 78 1.04 -7.73 0.28
C LEU A 78 -0.28 -8.01 0.99
N PHE A 79 -1.03 -9.02 0.51
CA PHE A 79 -2.27 -9.41 1.16
C PHE A 79 -2.03 -10.05 2.53
N HIS A 80 -1.01 -10.89 2.68
CA HIS A 80 -0.68 -11.50 3.97
C HIS A 80 -0.50 -10.45 5.07
N MET A 81 0.17 -9.33 4.77
CA MET A 81 0.33 -8.21 5.71
C MET A 81 -0.97 -7.48 6.06
N GLY A 82 -1.99 -7.50 5.18
CA GLY A 82 -3.26 -6.82 5.40
C GLY A 82 -4.26 -7.60 6.25
N PHE A 83 -4.12 -8.93 6.32
CA PHE A 83 -5.07 -9.83 7.00
C PHE A 83 -4.72 -10.12 8.48
N SER A 84 -3.55 -9.69 8.97
CA SER A 84 -3.07 -9.98 10.32
C SER A 84 -3.44 -8.93 11.36
#